data_AF-A0A542YKZ1-F1
#
_entry.id   AF-A0A542YKZ1-F1
#
_cell.length_a   1.000
_cell.length_b   1.000
_cell.length_c   1.000
_cell.angle_alpha   90.00
_cell.angle_beta   90.00
_cell.angle_gamma   90.00
#
_symmetry.space_group_name_H-M   'P 1'
#
loop_
_entity.id
_entity.type
_entity.pdbx_description
1 polymer ?
#
loop_
_entity_poly.entity_id
_entity_poly.type
_entity_poly.pdbx_seq_one_letter_code
_entity_poly.pdbx_strand_id
1 'polypeptide(L)'
;MTPLERTRQQLDPVGAFSNRILTLAAALSAFLFVAVVVVSSIDTIANGPLAVMGLMAVGGASAIVVIATDPYRGPVTRSAHHWVAVLGVLATLLLSLSMWYTDEAFGLSWAGPAALGLLYIALTPYRPAREIVAIGGLATIAVGFITLLQVAPLKLGIPSAAVIAVVVMPLLALNLASAAFSLSAIHSLERWQRRARRAANRLSSERESGIARSVQQDRVTILNREVVPFLSEVLRGETIDDADRERARLIADAIRRVMVAEVDRT
;
A
#
# COMPACT_ATOMS: atom_id res chain seq x y z
N MET A 1 -19.15 -2.79 11.28
CA MET A 1 -17.76 -2.46 10.89
C MET A 1 -17.69 -2.54 9.37
N THR A 2 -17.43 -1.42 8.70
CA THR A 2 -17.20 -1.42 7.24
C THR A 2 -15.92 -2.20 6.92
N PRO A 3 -15.91 -3.04 5.87
CA PRO A 3 -14.72 -3.78 5.49
C PRO A 3 -13.58 -2.79 5.16
N LEU A 4 -12.39 -3.07 5.71
CA LEU A 4 -11.19 -2.29 5.45
C LEU A 4 -10.86 -2.30 3.95
N GLU A 5 -10.63 -1.13 3.37
CA GLU A 5 -10.26 -1.02 1.96
C GLU A 5 -8.84 -1.53 1.74
N ARG A 6 -8.67 -2.48 0.83
CA ARG A 6 -7.37 -3.10 0.57
C ARG A 6 -6.45 -2.15 -0.20
N THR A 7 -5.73 -1.29 0.52
CA THR A 7 -4.77 -0.31 -0.01
C THR A 7 -3.41 -0.47 0.66
N ARG A 8 -2.35 0.00 -0.01
CA ARG A 8 -0.99 -0.06 0.55
C ARG A 8 -0.89 0.75 1.84
N GLN A 9 -1.52 1.91 1.91
CA GLN A 9 -1.57 2.74 3.12
C GLN A 9 -2.11 1.98 4.34
N GLN A 10 -3.12 1.11 4.16
CA GLN A 10 -3.69 0.34 5.27
C GLN A 10 -2.84 -0.88 5.65
N LEU A 11 -2.11 -1.47 4.70
CA LEU A 11 -1.23 -2.62 4.95
C LEU A 11 0.14 -2.24 5.53
N ASP A 12 0.63 -1.04 5.20
CA ASP A 12 1.92 -0.50 5.61
C ASP A 12 1.82 1.04 5.79
N PRO A 13 1.37 1.50 6.97
CA PRO A 13 1.23 2.93 7.26
C PRO A 13 2.58 3.64 7.36
N VAL A 14 3.66 2.95 7.71
CA VAL A 14 5.01 3.52 7.74
C VAL A 14 5.49 3.81 6.32
N GLY A 15 5.23 2.89 5.39
CA GLY A 15 5.49 3.10 3.96
C GLY A 15 4.72 4.28 3.35
N ALA A 16 3.58 4.70 3.95
CA ALA A 16 2.84 5.87 3.50
C ALA A 16 3.62 7.18 3.68
N PHE A 17 4.44 7.29 4.72
CA PHE A 17 5.34 8.45 4.91
C PHE A 17 6.41 8.52 3.82
N SER A 18 7.00 7.37 3.46
CA SER A 18 8.03 7.30 2.40
C SER A 18 7.47 7.67 1.02
N ASN A 19 6.20 7.31 0.74
CA ASN A 19 5.56 7.62 -0.54
C ASN A 19 5.14 9.10 -0.68
N ARG A 20 5.19 9.89 0.39
CA ARG A 20 4.75 11.29 0.38
C ARG A 20 5.54 12.13 -0.61
N ILE A 21 6.87 11.97 -0.64
CA ILE A 21 7.75 12.73 -1.55
C ILE A 21 7.38 12.44 -3.02
N LEU A 22 7.19 11.16 -3.37
CA LEU A 22 6.80 10.77 -4.72
C LEU A 22 5.43 11.35 -5.10
N THR A 23 4.50 11.37 -4.14
CA THR A 23 3.15 11.91 -4.33
C THR A 23 3.17 13.43 -4.56
N LEU A 24 3.95 14.16 -3.76
CA LEU A 24 4.15 15.60 -3.92
C LEU A 24 4.82 15.90 -5.26
N ALA A 25 5.86 15.15 -5.62
CA ALA A 25 6.55 15.30 -6.89
C ALA A 25 5.59 15.08 -8.07
N ALA A 26 4.81 14.00 -8.07
CA ALA A 26 3.84 13.71 -9.13
C ALA A 26 2.74 14.78 -9.23
N ALA A 27 2.18 15.25 -8.11
CA ALA A 27 1.16 16.29 -8.09
C ALA A 27 1.69 17.65 -8.56
N LEU A 28 2.91 18.00 -8.16
CA LEU A 28 3.59 19.22 -8.61
C LEU A 28 3.94 19.13 -10.09
N SER A 29 4.49 18.00 -10.55
CA SER A 29 4.80 17.74 -11.96
C SER A 29 3.55 17.83 -12.83
N ALA A 30 2.40 17.30 -12.40
CA ALA A 30 1.16 17.41 -13.16
C ALA A 30 0.72 18.87 -13.37
N PHE A 31 0.81 19.70 -12.33
CA PHE A 31 0.46 21.12 -12.41
C PHE A 31 1.47 21.90 -13.27
N LEU A 32 2.77 21.76 -12.99
CA LEU A 32 3.82 22.45 -13.74
C LEU A 32 3.82 22.06 -15.21
N PHE A 33 3.58 20.79 -15.52
CA PHE A 33 3.46 20.31 -16.89
C PHE A 33 2.36 21.06 -17.65
N VAL A 34 1.15 21.17 -17.10
CA VAL A 34 0.05 21.90 -17.75
C VAL A 34 0.36 23.40 -17.81
N ALA A 35 0.94 23.97 -16.77
CA ALA A 35 1.34 25.38 -16.77
C ALA A 35 2.33 25.69 -17.90
N VAL A 36 3.36 24.85 -18.08
CA VAL A 36 4.34 24.98 -19.17
C VAL A 36 3.65 24.86 -20.51
N VAL A 37 2.81 23.85 -20.71
CA VAL A 37 2.09 23.65 -21.99
C VAL A 37 1.17 24.83 -22.31
N VAL A 38 0.43 25.36 -21.33
CA VAL A 38 -0.43 26.55 -21.52
C VAL A 38 0.40 27.78 -21.87
N VAL A 39 1.52 28.02 -21.20
CA VAL A 39 2.40 29.17 -21.48
C VAL A 39 3.05 29.03 -22.86
N SER A 40 3.48 27.83 -23.25
CA SER A 40 4.06 27.56 -24.57
C SER A 40 3.06 27.72 -25.71
N SER A 41 1.76 27.63 -25.43
CA SER A 41 0.69 27.80 -26.41
C SER A 41 -0.03 29.15 -26.30
N ILE A 42 0.52 30.13 -25.57
CA ILE A 42 -0.20 31.37 -25.26
C ILE A 42 -0.67 32.14 -26.50
N ASP A 43 0.14 32.11 -27.57
CA ASP A 43 -0.15 32.79 -28.84
C ASP A 43 -1.25 32.10 -29.66
N THR A 44 -1.55 30.83 -29.38
CA THR A 44 -2.55 30.03 -30.11
C THR A 44 -3.85 29.87 -29.33
N ILE A 45 -3.91 30.30 -28.06
CA ILE A 45 -5.12 30.20 -27.24
C ILE A 45 -6.16 31.23 -27.71
N ALA A 46 -7.32 30.75 -28.18
CA ALA A 46 -8.43 31.60 -28.60
C ALA A 46 -9.17 32.23 -27.40
N ASN A 47 -9.26 31.53 -26.27
CA ASN A 47 -9.94 32.02 -25.06
C ASN A 47 -9.08 31.81 -23.80
N GLY A 48 -8.28 32.84 -23.46
CA GLY A 48 -7.40 32.84 -22.30
C GLY A 48 -8.09 32.53 -20.96
N PRO A 49 -9.25 33.13 -20.64
CA PRO A 49 -9.99 32.81 -19.42
C PRO A 49 -10.29 31.31 -19.23
N LEU A 50 -10.71 30.61 -20.30
CA LEU A 50 -10.96 29.16 -20.23
C LEU A 50 -9.68 28.37 -19.99
N ALA A 51 -8.56 28.75 -20.60
CA ALA A 51 -7.26 28.11 -20.36
C ALA A 51 -6.82 28.29 -18.89
N VAL A 52 -6.99 29.48 -18.32
CA VAL A 52 -6.71 29.76 -16.90
C VAL A 52 -7.61 28.93 -15.99
N MET A 53 -8.91 28.84 -16.27
CA MET A 53 -9.83 27.98 -15.50
C MET A 53 -9.43 26.49 -15.59
N GLY A 54 -8.99 26.03 -16.76
CA GLY A 54 -8.46 24.68 -16.94
C GLY A 54 -7.20 24.42 -16.09
N LEU A 55 -6.25 25.35 -16.10
CA LEU A 55 -5.06 25.29 -15.24
C LEU A 55 -5.42 25.30 -13.75
N MET A 56 -6.38 26.12 -13.34
CA MET A 56 -6.87 26.16 -11.96
C MET A 56 -7.56 24.85 -11.55
N ALA A 57 -8.28 24.20 -12.46
CA ALA A 57 -8.87 22.88 -12.18
C ALA A 57 -7.80 21.81 -11.94
N VAL A 58 -6.70 21.79 -12.72
CA VAL A 58 -5.55 20.91 -12.46
C VAL A 58 -4.88 21.26 -11.13
N GLY A 59 -4.66 22.55 -10.86
CA GLY A 59 -4.11 23.01 -9.58
C GLY A 59 -4.96 22.59 -8.38
N GLY A 60 -6.29 22.69 -8.50
CA GLY A 60 -7.25 22.19 -7.51
C GLY A 60 -7.17 20.68 -7.31
N ALA A 61 -7.08 19.91 -8.39
CA ALA A 61 -6.90 18.46 -8.32
C ALA A 61 -5.57 18.07 -7.63
N SER A 62 -4.46 18.73 -7.99
CA SER A 62 -3.17 18.56 -7.35
C SER A 62 -3.23 18.92 -5.86
N ALA A 63 -3.88 20.03 -5.50
CA ALA A 63 -4.05 20.42 -4.10
C ALA A 63 -4.86 19.39 -3.30
N ILE A 64 -5.93 18.83 -3.88
CA ILE A 64 -6.69 17.74 -3.26
C ILE A 64 -5.80 16.52 -3.03
N VAL A 65 -5.00 16.10 -4.01
CA VAL A 65 -4.06 14.99 -3.83
C VAL A 65 -3.09 15.28 -2.69
N VAL A 66 -2.45 16.46 -2.68
CA VAL A 66 -1.50 16.85 -1.64
C VAL A 66 -2.17 16.88 -0.25
N ILE A 67 -3.37 17.44 -0.12
CA ILE A 67 -4.05 17.56 1.17
C ILE A 67 -4.57 16.19 1.63
N ALA A 68 -5.19 15.41 0.75
CA ALA A 68 -5.82 14.15 1.12
C ALA A 68 -4.79 13.07 1.47
N THR A 69 -3.63 13.07 0.81
CA THR A 69 -2.56 12.08 1.04
C THR A 69 -1.66 12.42 2.24
N ASP A 70 -2.01 13.44 3.03
CA ASP A 70 -1.26 13.84 4.22
C ASP A 70 -1.20 12.66 5.21
N PRO A 71 0.00 12.20 5.63
CA PRO A 71 0.13 11.10 6.57
C PRO A 71 -0.66 11.29 7.86
N TYR A 72 -0.89 12.55 8.28
CA TYR A 72 -1.63 12.88 9.50
C TYR A 72 -3.15 12.89 9.33
N ARG A 73 -3.68 12.80 8.11
CA ARG A 73 -5.13 12.86 7.79
C ARG A 73 -5.72 11.53 7.32
N GLY A 74 -4.90 10.47 7.27
CA GLY A 74 -5.28 9.20 6.64
C GLY A 74 -6.53 8.56 7.28
N PRO A 75 -7.29 7.73 6.52
CA PRO A 75 -7.04 7.29 5.14
C PRO A 75 -7.65 8.19 4.05
N VAL A 76 -7.07 8.17 2.85
CA VAL A 76 -7.60 8.89 1.67
C VAL A 76 -9.00 8.39 1.33
N THR A 77 -9.96 9.30 1.19
CA THR A 77 -11.36 8.96 0.92
C THR A 77 -11.65 8.73 -0.57
N ARG A 78 -12.73 7.99 -0.87
CA ARG A 78 -13.28 7.87 -2.24
C ARG A 78 -13.66 9.22 -2.83
N SER A 79 -14.24 10.10 -2.01
CA SER A 79 -14.66 11.43 -2.46
C SER A 79 -13.51 12.26 -3.00
N ALA A 80 -12.33 12.22 -2.35
CA ALA A 80 -11.14 12.91 -2.84
C ALA A 80 -10.71 12.38 -4.22
N HIS A 81 -10.71 11.06 -4.41
CA HIS A 81 -10.40 10.44 -5.71
C HIS A 81 -11.40 10.86 -6.79
N HIS A 82 -12.70 10.86 -6.49
CA HIS A 82 -13.73 11.32 -7.42
C HIS A 82 -13.53 12.79 -7.81
N TRP A 83 -13.25 13.68 -6.84
CA TRP A 83 -13.00 15.09 -7.13
C TRP A 83 -11.77 15.30 -8.01
N VAL A 84 -10.69 14.55 -7.78
CA VAL A 84 -9.50 14.59 -8.65
C VAL A 84 -9.86 14.19 -10.08
N ALA A 85 -10.64 13.13 -10.27
CA ALA A 85 -11.08 12.70 -11.59
C ALA A 85 -11.99 13.73 -12.27
N VAL A 86 -12.99 14.26 -11.55
CA VAL A 86 -13.91 15.28 -12.06
C VAL A 86 -13.17 16.54 -12.47
N LEU A 87 -12.25 17.03 -11.63
CA LEU A 87 -11.45 18.22 -11.94
C LEU A 87 -10.49 17.97 -13.10
N GLY A 88 -9.90 16.78 -13.25
CA GLY A 88 -9.07 16.44 -14.40
C GLY A 88 -9.84 16.39 -15.72
N VAL A 89 -11.05 15.82 -15.70
CA VAL A 89 -11.94 15.82 -16.88
C VAL A 89 -12.42 17.24 -17.20
N LEU A 90 -12.79 18.03 -16.18
CA LEU A 90 -13.16 19.42 -16.34
C LEU A 90 -12.01 20.26 -16.90
N ALA A 91 -10.78 20.06 -16.42
CA ALA A 91 -9.60 20.71 -16.96
C ALA A 91 -9.43 20.39 -18.45
N THR A 92 -9.58 19.12 -18.83
CA THR A 92 -9.51 18.69 -20.23
C THR A 92 -10.56 19.40 -21.09
N LEU A 93 -11.81 19.48 -20.60
CA LEU A 93 -12.89 20.19 -21.28
C LEU A 93 -12.57 21.67 -21.46
N LEU A 94 -12.16 22.37 -20.40
CA LEU A 94 -11.86 23.80 -20.43
C LEU A 94 -10.68 24.13 -21.34
N LEU A 95 -9.61 23.32 -21.27
CA LEU A 95 -8.45 23.46 -22.15
C LEU A 95 -8.83 23.22 -23.62
N SER A 96 -9.65 22.20 -23.91
CA SER A 96 -10.15 21.95 -25.26
C SER A 96 -11.02 23.11 -25.77
N LEU A 97 -11.93 23.63 -24.94
CA LEU A 97 -12.77 24.79 -25.28
C LEU A 97 -11.98 26.07 -25.49
N SER A 98 -10.84 26.23 -24.79
CA SER A 98 -9.96 27.39 -24.97
C SER A 98 -9.36 27.49 -26.38
N MET A 99 -9.36 26.38 -27.13
CA MET A 99 -8.84 26.24 -28.49
C MET A 99 -9.90 25.74 -29.50
N TRP A 100 -11.19 25.83 -29.19
CA TRP A 100 -12.24 25.18 -29.99
C TRP A 100 -12.32 25.64 -31.45
N TYR A 101 -11.85 26.85 -31.74
CA TYR A 101 -11.90 27.47 -33.07
C TYR A 101 -10.53 27.58 -33.75
N THR A 102 -9.52 26.90 -33.24
CA THR A 102 -8.19 26.90 -33.83
C THR A 102 -8.03 25.70 -34.76
N ASP A 103 -7.26 25.85 -35.85
CA ASP A 103 -6.98 24.76 -36.80
C ASP A 103 -5.92 23.77 -36.27
N GLU A 104 -5.57 23.84 -34.99
CA GLU A 104 -4.57 22.95 -34.38
C GLU A 104 -5.18 21.61 -33.98
N ALA A 105 -4.83 20.57 -34.73
CA ALA A 105 -5.29 19.19 -34.55
C ALA A 105 -5.19 18.64 -33.11
N PHE A 106 -4.15 19.05 -32.38
CA PHE A 106 -3.81 18.52 -31.06
C PHE A 106 -3.84 19.55 -29.94
N GLY A 107 -3.80 20.86 -30.25
CA GLY A 107 -3.84 21.99 -29.30
C GLY A 107 -3.44 21.68 -27.85
N LEU A 108 -4.33 22.04 -26.91
CA LEU A 108 -4.18 21.77 -25.46
C LEU A 108 -4.96 20.52 -24.99
N SER A 109 -5.65 19.81 -25.89
CA SER A 109 -6.61 18.76 -25.50
C SER A 109 -5.95 17.51 -24.90
N TRP A 110 -4.68 17.27 -25.18
CA TRP A 110 -3.88 16.16 -24.61
C TRP A 110 -3.24 16.49 -23.26
N ALA A 111 -3.13 17.76 -22.88
CA ALA A 111 -2.43 18.18 -21.66
C ALA A 111 -3.20 17.79 -20.38
N GLY A 112 -4.52 17.99 -20.38
CA GLY A 112 -5.40 17.62 -19.27
C GLY A 112 -5.37 16.12 -18.93
N PRO A 113 -5.55 15.23 -19.93
CA PRO A 113 -5.47 13.78 -19.74
C PRO A 113 -4.10 13.30 -19.23
N ALA A 114 -3.01 13.87 -19.75
CA ALA A 114 -1.66 13.55 -19.28
C ALA A 114 -1.46 13.94 -17.81
N ALA A 115 -1.93 15.12 -17.40
CA ALA A 115 -1.87 15.57 -16.01
C ALA A 115 -2.72 14.69 -15.08
N LEU A 116 -3.93 14.32 -15.50
CA LEU A 116 -4.77 13.39 -14.73
C LEU A 116 -4.10 12.01 -14.57
N GLY A 117 -3.42 11.52 -15.62
CA GLY A 117 -2.63 10.29 -15.54
C GLY A 117 -1.52 10.37 -14.49
N LEU A 118 -0.79 11.49 -14.41
CA LEU A 118 0.22 11.72 -13.37
C LEU A 118 -0.41 11.76 -11.96
N LEU A 119 -1.60 12.33 -11.82
CA LEU A 119 -2.33 12.34 -10.55
C LEU A 119 -2.78 10.93 -10.12
N TYR A 120 -3.10 10.04 -11.06
CA TYR A 120 -3.35 8.63 -10.72
C TYR A 120 -2.10 7.91 -10.23
N ILE A 121 -0.92 8.22 -10.79
CA ILE A 121 0.35 7.71 -10.25
C ILE A 121 0.49 8.14 -8.78
N ALA A 122 0.23 9.42 -8.49
CA ALA A 122 0.28 9.96 -7.13
C ALA A 122 -0.71 9.24 -6.18
N LEU A 123 -1.91 8.89 -6.64
CA LEU A 123 -2.93 8.19 -5.85
C LEU A 123 -2.68 6.68 -5.69
N THR A 124 -1.74 6.11 -6.43
CA THR A 124 -1.49 4.65 -6.48
C THR A 124 -1.32 3.98 -5.11
N PRO A 125 -0.57 4.54 -4.15
CA PRO A 125 -0.39 3.91 -2.83
C PRO A 125 -1.64 3.98 -1.94
N TYR A 126 -2.58 4.86 -2.28
CA TYR A 126 -3.66 5.27 -1.39
C TYR A 126 -5.03 4.72 -1.78
N ARG A 127 -5.24 4.39 -3.07
CA ARG A 127 -6.52 3.87 -3.58
C ARG A 127 -6.37 2.44 -4.12
N PRO A 128 -7.44 1.62 -4.06
CA PRO A 128 -7.38 0.25 -4.54
C PRO A 128 -7.32 0.20 -6.08
N ALA A 129 -6.55 -0.75 -6.62
CA ALA A 129 -6.34 -0.90 -8.07
C ALA A 129 -7.66 -0.96 -8.89
N ARG A 130 -8.69 -1.65 -8.37
CA ARG A 130 -10.00 -1.74 -9.05
C ARG A 130 -10.67 -0.39 -9.22
N GLU A 131 -10.54 0.49 -8.23
CA GLU A 131 -11.14 1.81 -8.27
C GLU A 131 -10.37 2.74 -9.21
N ILE A 132 -9.03 2.65 -9.22
CA ILE A 132 -8.18 3.35 -10.18
C ILE A 132 -8.58 2.98 -11.61
N VAL A 133 -8.70 1.68 -11.93
CA VAL A 133 -9.15 1.21 -13.25
C VAL A 133 -10.55 1.73 -13.59
N ALA A 134 -11.51 1.61 -12.66
CA ALA A 134 -12.89 1.99 -12.93
C ALA A 134 -13.07 3.50 -13.16
N ILE A 135 -12.55 4.34 -12.25
CA ILE A 135 -12.68 5.79 -12.34
C ILE A 135 -11.82 6.32 -13.49
N GLY A 136 -10.58 5.85 -13.62
CA GLY A 136 -9.71 6.28 -14.71
C GLY A 136 -10.20 5.82 -16.08
N GLY A 137 -10.79 4.63 -16.19
CA GLY A 137 -11.44 4.17 -17.42
C GLY A 137 -12.64 5.04 -17.80
N LEU A 138 -13.49 5.40 -16.83
CA LEU A 138 -14.60 6.33 -17.07
C LEU A 138 -14.10 7.72 -17.49
N ALA A 139 -13.03 8.22 -16.86
CA ALA A 139 -12.40 9.48 -17.24
C ALA A 139 -11.82 9.41 -18.66
N THR A 140 -11.17 8.30 -19.05
CA THR A 140 -10.69 8.09 -20.43
C THR A 140 -11.84 8.13 -21.44
N ILE A 141 -12.98 7.48 -21.15
CA ILE A 141 -14.16 7.52 -22.03
C ILE A 141 -14.67 8.97 -22.16
N ALA A 142 -14.79 9.70 -21.05
CA ALA A 142 -15.24 11.09 -21.05
C ALA A 142 -14.29 11.99 -21.86
N VAL A 143 -12.98 11.86 -21.67
CA VAL A 143 -11.95 12.57 -22.46
C VAL A 143 -12.08 12.23 -23.94
N GLY A 144 -12.19 10.95 -24.30
CA GLY A 144 -12.33 10.53 -25.69
C GLY A 144 -13.58 11.10 -26.34
N PHE A 145 -14.69 11.22 -25.59
CA PHE A 145 -15.91 11.88 -26.07
C PHE A 145 -15.72 13.39 -26.26
N ILE A 146 -15.05 14.08 -25.34
CA ILE A 146 -14.70 15.51 -25.49
C ILE A 146 -13.84 15.71 -26.75
N THR A 147 -12.82 14.88 -26.96
CA THR A 147 -11.95 14.94 -28.14
C THR A 147 -12.74 14.65 -29.42
N LEU A 148 -13.66 13.69 -29.41
CA LEU A 148 -14.53 13.40 -30.56
C LEU A 148 -15.35 14.64 -30.94
N LEU A 149 -15.97 15.31 -29.97
CA LEU A 149 -16.75 16.53 -30.20
C LEU A 149 -15.89 17.67 -30.74
N GLN A 150 -14.65 17.79 -30.25
CA GLN A 150 -13.70 18.80 -30.72
C GLN A 150 -13.28 18.53 -32.17
N VAL A 151 -12.96 17.28 -32.52
CA VAL A 151 -12.36 16.91 -33.82
C VAL A 151 -13.40 16.73 -34.93
N ALA A 152 -14.64 16.35 -34.60
CA ALA A 152 -15.72 16.14 -35.57
C ALA A 152 -15.96 17.29 -36.57
N PRO A 153 -15.94 18.58 -36.17
CA PRO A 153 -16.10 19.68 -37.12
C PRO A 153 -14.85 19.99 -37.95
N LEU A 154 -13.66 19.53 -37.56
CA LEU A 154 -12.42 19.85 -38.28
C LEU A 154 -12.19 18.87 -39.45
N LYS A 155 -11.86 19.41 -40.63
CA LYS A 155 -11.48 18.63 -41.81
C LYS A 155 -9.99 18.28 -41.77
N LEU A 156 -9.58 17.51 -40.77
CA LEU A 156 -8.16 17.30 -40.44
C LEU A 156 -7.37 16.40 -41.40
N GLY A 157 -7.98 15.77 -42.41
CA GLY A 157 -7.31 14.78 -43.25
C GLY A 157 -6.79 13.53 -42.51
N ILE A 158 -6.97 13.50 -41.18
CA ILE A 158 -6.55 12.46 -40.26
C ILE A 158 -7.82 11.79 -39.70
N PRO A 159 -7.89 10.45 -39.60
CA PRO A 159 -9.02 9.78 -38.99
C PRO A 159 -9.24 10.22 -37.53
N SER A 160 -10.47 10.56 -37.15
CA SER A 160 -10.80 11.02 -35.80
C SER A 160 -10.40 10.02 -34.70
N ALA A 161 -10.47 8.73 -35.01
CA ALA A 161 -10.03 7.65 -34.12
C ALA A 161 -8.53 7.75 -33.76
N ALA A 162 -7.68 8.17 -34.70
CA ALA A 162 -6.25 8.35 -34.45
C ALA A 162 -5.99 9.53 -33.50
N VAL A 163 -6.70 10.64 -33.67
CA VAL A 163 -6.59 11.81 -32.79
C VAL A 163 -7.05 11.47 -31.37
N ILE A 164 -8.21 10.80 -31.25
CA ILE A 164 -8.72 10.33 -29.95
C ILE A 164 -7.71 9.42 -29.29
N ALA A 165 -7.14 8.45 -30.02
CA ALA A 165 -6.14 7.53 -29.47
C ALA A 165 -4.93 8.27 -28.90
N VAL A 166 -4.38 9.24 -29.64
CA VAL A 166 -3.23 10.04 -29.17
C VAL A 166 -3.58 10.83 -27.91
N VAL A 167 -4.75 11.45 -27.84
CA VAL A 167 -5.16 12.28 -26.70
C VAL A 167 -5.42 11.45 -25.44
N VAL A 168 -6.07 10.28 -25.56
CA VAL A 168 -6.41 9.44 -24.39
C VAL A 168 -5.27 8.54 -23.94
N MET A 169 -4.29 8.26 -24.81
CA MET A 169 -3.23 7.28 -24.56
C MET A 169 -2.40 7.58 -23.29
N PRO A 170 -1.95 8.82 -23.01
CA PRO A 170 -1.22 9.10 -21.78
C PRO A 170 -2.04 8.78 -20.52
N LEU A 171 -3.31 9.18 -20.49
CA LEU A 171 -4.21 8.90 -19.37
C LEU A 171 -4.40 7.40 -19.18
N LEU A 172 -4.71 6.68 -20.26
CA LEU A 172 -4.98 5.25 -20.22
C LEU A 172 -3.73 4.46 -19.78
N ALA A 173 -2.56 4.79 -20.35
CA ALA A 173 -1.29 4.16 -20.02
C ALA A 173 -0.93 4.37 -18.54
N LEU A 174 -0.97 5.62 -18.06
CA LEU A 174 -0.60 5.93 -16.67
C LEU A 174 -1.62 5.38 -15.67
N ASN A 175 -2.90 5.35 -16.01
CA ASN A 175 -3.95 4.74 -15.19
C ASN A 175 -3.73 3.23 -15.01
N LEU A 176 -3.52 2.51 -16.12
CA LEU A 176 -3.27 1.07 -16.08
C LEU A 176 -1.95 0.74 -15.38
N ALA A 177 -0.90 1.53 -15.62
CA ALA A 177 0.37 1.38 -14.91
C ALA A 177 0.20 1.58 -13.40
N SER A 178 -0.54 2.59 -12.98
CA SER A 178 -0.88 2.86 -11.58
C SER A 178 -1.62 1.68 -10.95
N ALA A 179 -2.67 1.18 -11.62
CA ALA A 179 -3.42 0.03 -11.13
C ALA A 179 -2.55 -1.25 -11.02
N ALA A 180 -1.72 -1.53 -12.02
CA ALA A 180 -0.81 -2.68 -12.04
C ALA A 180 0.22 -2.58 -10.90
N PHE A 181 0.80 -1.39 -10.70
CA PHE A 181 1.74 -1.15 -9.61
C PHE A 181 1.07 -1.32 -8.24
N SER A 182 -0.13 -0.77 -8.03
CA SER A 182 -0.90 -0.93 -6.79
C SER A 182 -1.15 -2.41 -6.48
N LEU A 183 -1.61 -3.19 -7.47
CA LEU A 183 -1.87 -4.62 -7.33
C LEU A 183 -0.59 -5.40 -6.99
N SER A 184 0.50 -5.13 -7.71
CA SER A 184 1.80 -5.79 -7.49
C SER A 184 2.36 -5.50 -6.09
N ALA A 185 2.30 -4.24 -5.66
CA ALA A 185 2.77 -3.81 -4.35
C ALA A 185 1.98 -4.50 -3.21
N ILE A 186 0.64 -4.51 -3.29
CA ILE A 186 -0.22 -5.19 -2.32
C ILE A 186 0.11 -6.68 -2.24
N HIS A 187 0.21 -7.37 -3.39
CA HIS A 187 0.55 -8.80 -3.41
C HIS A 187 1.96 -9.08 -2.87
N SER A 188 2.93 -8.18 -3.09
CA SER A 188 4.26 -8.29 -2.52
C SER A 188 4.23 -8.20 -0.99
N LEU A 189 3.55 -7.17 -0.46
CA LEU A 189 3.40 -6.94 0.98
C LEU A 189 2.74 -8.12 1.68
N GLU A 190 1.65 -8.65 1.14
CA GLU A 190 0.97 -9.80 1.74
C GLU A 190 1.79 -11.09 1.67
N ARG A 191 2.54 -11.31 0.59
CA ARG A 191 3.47 -12.44 0.51
C ARG A 191 4.60 -12.29 1.53
N TRP A 192 5.09 -11.09 1.76
CA TRP A 192 6.09 -10.82 2.80
C TRP A 192 5.51 -11.04 4.19
N GLN A 193 4.35 -10.47 4.52
CA GLN A 193 3.67 -10.66 5.82
C GLN A 193 3.39 -12.14 6.12
N ARG A 194 2.92 -12.91 5.12
CA ARG A 194 2.71 -14.36 5.27
C ARG A 194 4.01 -15.11 5.55
N ARG A 195 5.11 -14.76 4.89
CA ARG A 195 6.43 -15.36 5.13
C ARG A 195 6.96 -15.01 6.52
N ALA A 196 6.86 -13.73 6.91
CA ALA A 196 7.29 -13.26 8.23
C ALA A 196 6.52 -13.95 9.36
N ARG A 197 5.19 -14.07 9.24
CA ARG A 197 4.36 -14.81 10.23
C ARG A 197 4.76 -16.28 10.33
N ARG A 198 4.99 -16.96 9.20
CA ARG A 198 5.45 -18.36 9.21
C ARG A 198 6.81 -18.50 9.87
N ALA A 199 7.74 -17.58 9.62
CA ALA A 199 9.06 -17.60 10.24
C ALA A 199 8.98 -17.35 11.76
N ALA A 200 8.17 -16.38 12.19
CA ALA A 200 7.93 -16.09 13.60
C ALA A 200 7.33 -17.30 14.33
N ASN A 201 6.33 -17.95 13.75
CA ASN A 201 5.69 -19.14 14.33
C ASN A 201 6.65 -20.33 14.40
N ARG A 202 7.56 -20.48 13.43
CA ARG A 202 8.61 -21.52 13.50
C ARG A 202 9.58 -21.24 14.64
N LEU A 203 10.06 -20.00 14.76
CA LEU A 203 10.98 -19.62 15.82
C LEU A 203 10.35 -19.77 17.22
N SER A 204 9.06 -19.44 17.38
CA SER A 204 8.36 -19.68 18.64
C SER A 204 8.26 -21.17 18.95
N SER A 205 7.89 -22.01 17.97
CA SER A 205 7.82 -23.47 18.16
C SER A 205 9.17 -24.11 18.48
N GLU A 206 10.26 -23.61 17.86
CA GLU A 206 11.62 -24.09 18.14
C GLU A 206 12.05 -23.71 19.56
N ARG A 207 11.75 -22.49 20.02
CA ARG A 207 12.03 -22.04 21.40
C ARG A 207 11.24 -22.84 22.43
N GLU A 208 9.95 -23.07 22.22
CA GLU A 208 9.13 -23.92 23.09
C GLU A 208 9.69 -25.34 23.16
N SER A 209 10.08 -25.92 22.01
CA SER A 209 10.70 -27.25 21.97
C SER A 209 12.07 -27.29 22.67
N GLY A 210 12.85 -26.22 22.58
CA GLY A 210 14.16 -26.08 23.24
C GLY A 210 14.02 -25.96 24.76
N ILE A 211 13.07 -25.17 25.24
CA ILE A 211 12.74 -25.07 26.67
C ILE A 211 12.26 -26.42 27.19
N ALA A 212 11.34 -27.09 26.50
CA ALA A 212 10.85 -28.42 26.89
C ALA A 212 11.99 -29.46 26.97
N ARG A 213 12.93 -29.43 26.02
CA ARG A 213 14.09 -30.34 26.00
C ARG A 213 15.09 -30.03 27.12
N SER A 214 15.34 -28.76 27.40
CA SER A 214 16.20 -28.32 28.51
C SER A 214 15.63 -28.76 29.86
N VAL A 215 14.33 -28.57 30.08
CA VAL A 215 13.64 -28.99 31.32
C VAL A 215 13.66 -30.50 31.48
N GLN A 216 13.48 -31.27 30.40
CA GLN A 216 13.60 -32.73 30.46
C GLN A 216 15.03 -33.18 30.80
N GLN A 217 16.06 -32.54 30.24
CA GLN A 217 17.46 -32.88 30.56
C GLN A 217 17.84 -32.54 32.01
N ASP A 218 17.40 -31.40 32.53
CA ASP A 218 17.65 -31.04 33.94
C ASP A 218 16.96 -32.02 34.90
N ARG A 219 15.70 -32.40 34.62
CA ARG A 219 14.95 -33.40 35.40
C ARG A 219 15.63 -34.78 35.38
N VAL A 220 16.09 -35.24 34.22
CA VAL A 220 16.78 -36.54 34.09
C VAL A 220 18.13 -36.53 34.81
N THR A 221 18.84 -35.40 34.81
CA THR A 221 20.16 -35.29 35.46
C THR A 221 20.05 -35.33 36.99
N ILE A 222 19.07 -34.63 37.58
CA ILE A 222 18.80 -34.68 39.03
C ILE A 222 18.34 -36.09 39.45
N LEU A 223 17.43 -36.69 38.68
CA LEU A 223 16.88 -38.01 38.99
C LEU A 223 17.94 -39.12 38.91
N ASN A 224 18.79 -39.12 37.89
CA ASN A 224 19.84 -40.14 37.73
C ASN A 224 21.00 -39.99 38.72
N ARG A 225 21.29 -38.77 39.19
CA ARG A 225 22.44 -38.54 40.09
C ARG A 225 22.13 -38.84 41.54
N GLU A 226 20.88 -38.64 41.99
CA GLU A 226 20.52 -38.75 43.40
C GLU A 226 19.52 -39.89 43.68
N VAL A 227 18.52 -40.08 42.82
CA VAL A 227 17.43 -41.03 43.09
C VAL A 227 17.80 -42.45 42.71
N VAL A 228 18.40 -42.65 41.53
CA VAL A 228 18.76 -43.99 41.04
C VAL A 228 19.81 -44.69 41.92
N PRO A 229 20.89 -44.02 42.36
CA PRO A 229 21.86 -44.61 43.28
C PRO A 229 21.26 -44.94 44.64
N PHE A 230 20.44 -44.04 45.18
CA PHE A 230 19.74 -44.28 46.45
C PHE A 230 18.80 -45.49 46.39
N LEU A 231 17.96 -45.59 45.36
CA LEU A 231 17.07 -46.75 45.17
C LEU A 231 17.86 -48.05 44.95
N SER A 232 19.01 -47.96 44.28
CA SER A 232 19.90 -49.12 44.08
C SER A 232 20.58 -49.59 45.37
N GLU A 233 20.91 -48.65 46.27
CA GLU A 233 21.43 -48.95 47.61
C GLU A 233 20.35 -49.59 48.49
N VAL A 234 19.15 -49.02 48.51
CA VAL A 234 18.00 -49.57 49.27
C VAL A 234 17.60 -50.96 48.79
N LEU A 235 17.60 -51.22 47.47
CA LEU A 235 17.29 -52.54 46.91
C LEU A 235 18.33 -53.62 47.21
N ARG A 236 19.58 -53.23 47.52
CA ARG A 236 20.65 -54.16 47.91
C ARG A 236 20.67 -54.45 49.41
N GLY A 237 20.05 -53.61 50.22
CA GLY A 237 19.89 -53.85 51.66
C GLY A 237 18.78 -54.85 51.94
N GLU A 238 18.99 -55.77 52.89
CA GLU A 238 17.96 -56.73 53.32
C GLU A 238 16.92 -56.09 54.26
N THR A 239 17.21 -54.92 54.84
CA THR A 239 16.31 -54.19 55.75
C THR A 239 16.45 -52.68 55.57
N ILE A 240 15.32 -51.98 55.47
CA ILE A 240 15.28 -50.50 55.41
C ILE A 240 15.40 -49.93 56.81
N ASP A 241 16.39 -49.07 57.04
CA ASP A 241 16.63 -48.42 58.34
C ASP A 241 16.07 -46.99 58.42
N ASP A 242 16.22 -46.34 59.58
CA ASP A 242 15.78 -44.97 59.77
C ASP A 242 16.66 -43.93 59.04
N ALA A 243 17.91 -44.26 58.72
CA ALA A 243 18.81 -43.40 57.95
C ALA A 243 18.39 -43.36 56.47
N ASP A 244 17.94 -44.48 55.91
CA ASP A 244 17.36 -44.55 54.56
C ASP A 244 16.08 -43.71 54.46
N ARG A 245 15.23 -43.75 55.49
CA ARG A 245 14.01 -42.92 55.55
C ARG A 245 14.32 -41.44 55.58
N GLU A 246 15.32 -41.04 56.35
CA GLU A 246 15.72 -39.64 56.44
C GLU A 246 16.35 -39.15 55.13
N ARG A 247 17.20 -39.97 54.51
CA ARG A 247 17.78 -39.67 53.19
C ARG A 247 16.72 -39.58 52.10
N ALA A 248 15.69 -40.43 52.12
CA ALA A 248 14.53 -40.33 51.24
C ALA A 248 13.76 -39.02 51.41
N ARG A 249 13.56 -38.56 52.65
CA ARG A 249 12.90 -37.26 52.91
C ARG A 249 13.71 -36.09 52.36
N LEU A 250 15.02 -36.10 52.55
CA LEU A 250 15.90 -35.05 52.04
C LEU A 250 15.86 -34.97 50.50
N ILE A 251 15.87 -36.11 49.82
CA ILE A 251 15.73 -36.20 48.36
C ILE A 251 14.34 -35.71 47.92
N ALA A 252 13.27 -36.14 48.60
CA ALA A 252 11.91 -35.71 48.30
C ALA A 252 11.71 -34.19 48.49
N ASP A 253 12.26 -33.61 49.55
CA ASP A 253 12.22 -32.17 49.81
C ASP A 253 13.05 -31.38 48.81
N ALA A 254 14.19 -31.90 48.37
CA ALA A 254 14.98 -31.30 47.30
C ALA A 254 14.20 -31.25 45.99
N ILE A 255 13.57 -32.37 45.58
CA ILE A 255 12.71 -32.44 44.39
C ILE A 255 11.52 -31.48 44.52
N ARG A 256 10.86 -31.44 45.69
CA ARG A 256 9.72 -30.57 45.95
C ARG A 256 10.09 -29.08 45.86
N ARG A 257 11.22 -28.67 46.43
CA ARG A 257 11.71 -27.28 46.35
C ARG A 257 11.98 -26.84 44.92
N VAL A 258 12.58 -27.71 44.10
CA VAL A 258 12.82 -27.44 42.68
C VAL A 258 11.49 -27.31 41.92
N MET A 259 10.54 -28.23 42.15
CA MET A 259 9.22 -28.18 41.51
C MET A 259 8.42 -26.92 41.87
N VAL A 260 8.48 -26.45 43.12
CA VAL A 260 7.79 -25.22 43.56
C VAL A 260 8.46 -23.97 42.97
N ALA A 261 9.79 -23.87 43.02
CA ALA A 261 10.51 -22.74 42.45
C ALA A 261 10.31 -22.60 40.93
N GLU A 262 10.00 -23.69 40.24
CA GLU A 262 9.68 -23.68 38.82
C GLU A 262 8.26 -23.14 38.55
N VAL A 263 7.28 -23.51 39.38
CA VAL A 263 5.90 -23.00 39.27
C VAL A 263 5.83 -21.50 39.57
N ASP A 264 6.63 -21.01 40.52
CA ASP A 264 6.69 -19.58 40.85
C ASP A 264 7.38 -18.71 39.77
N ARG A 265 8.06 -19.32 38.78
CA ARG A 265 8.72 -18.61 37.68
C ARG A 265 7.84 -18.43 36.43
N THR A 266 6.72 -19.14 36.33
CA THR A 266 5.76 -19.08 35.21
C THR A 266 4.54 -18.26 35.57
#